data_AF-X0YXA6-F1
#
_entry.id   AF-X0YXA6-F1
#
_cell.length_a   1.000
_cell.length_b   1.000
_cell.length_c   1.000
_cell.angle_alpha   90.00
_cell.angle_beta   90.00
_cell.angle_gamma   90.00
#
_symmetry.space_group_name_H-M   'P 1'
#
loop_
_entity.id
_entity.type
_entity.pdbx_description
1 polymer ?
#
loop_
_entity_poly.entity_id
_entity_poly.type
_entity_poly.pdbx_seq_one_letter_code
_entity_poly.pdbx_strand_id
1 'polypeptide(L)'
;LLEPVLEVLAQASVRPTIAIAAGRHRPMTEDEMRQHLGQQICSTYPIIQHDSFDPAAHVDRGRTSRGTPIEVNGAIFEHDLVLAVGIIEPTYLAGFSGSRKMLMPGMAWHEAIDANHYLITDPACRVGVLDGNPISEDMQEFARDMPLDFIVYSVVGPNDEDTAIVAGDRYQAHREGCRLSKQIFRVPGPVADIIISSAGGYPYDCDLVQGKKT
;
A
#
# COMPACT_ATOMS: atom_id res chain seq x y z
N LEU A 1 1.07 14.28 -3.73
CA LEU A 1 0.43 13.62 -4.89
C LEU A 1 -1.09 13.73 -4.96
N LEU A 2 -1.82 13.64 -3.83
CA LEU A 2 -3.29 13.63 -3.86
C LEU A 2 -3.89 14.90 -4.47
N GLU A 3 -3.38 16.09 -4.11
CA GLU A 3 -3.88 17.38 -4.62
C GLU A 3 -3.89 17.47 -6.16
N PRO A 4 -2.77 17.21 -6.88
CA PRO A 4 -2.79 17.17 -8.35
C PRO A 4 -3.82 16.19 -8.94
N VAL A 5 -4.05 15.04 -8.30
CA VAL A 5 -5.05 14.07 -8.75
C VAL A 5 -6.46 14.64 -8.59
N LEU A 6 -6.75 15.28 -7.46
CA LEU A 6 -8.03 15.94 -7.21
C LEU A 6 -8.29 17.09 -8.18
N GLU A 7 -7.25 17.86 -8.55
CA GLU A 7 -7.35 18.93 -9.55
C GLU A 7 -7.74 18.38 -10.94
N VAL A 8 -7.12 17.28 -11.37
CA VAL A 8 -7.45 16.63 -12.65
C VAL A 8 -8.88 16.09 -12.64
N LEU A 9 -9.32 15.47 -11.54
CA LEU A 9 -10.70 14.98 -11.40
C LEU A 9 -11.71 16.13 -11.42
N ALA A 10 -11.39 17.25 -10.76
CA ALA A 10 -12.23 18.44 -10.76
C ALA A 10 -12.38 19.05 -12.18
N GLN A 11 -11.30 19.09 -12.96
CA GLN A 11 -11.35 19.52 -14.37
C GLN A 11 -12.24 18.62 -15.23
N ALA A 12 -12.33 17.33 -14.90
CA ALA A 12 -13.24 16.37 -15.51
C ALA A 12 -14.66 16.40 -14.92
N SER A 13 -14.97 17.32 -13.99
CA SER A 13 -16.24 17.38 -13.25
C SER A 13 -16.56 16.09 -12.46
N VAL A 14 -15.54 15.36 -12.02
CA VAL A 14 -15.67 14.16 -11.20
C VAL A 14 -15.44 14.51 -9.73
N ARG A 15 -16.37 14.12 -8.86
CA ARG A 15 -16.25 14.27 -7.41
C ARG A 15 -15.93 12.91 -6.76
N PRO A 16 -14.71 12.70 -6.24
CA PRO A 16 -14.34 11.44 -5.61
C PRO A 16 -14.78 11.33 -4.14
N THR A 17 -14.88 10.10 -3.67
CA THR A 17 -14.76 9.72 -2.26
C THR A 17 -13.32 9.32 -1.99
N ILE A 18 -12.74 9.75 -0.88
CA ILE A 18 -11.37 9.41 -0.49
C ILE A 18 -11.43 8.27 0.52
N ALA A 19 -10.85 7.11 0.19
CA ALA A 19 -10.71 5.99 1.12
C ALA A 19 -9.29 5.93 1.68
N ILE A 20 -9.15 5.93 3.01
CA ILE A 20 -7.89 5.69 3.72
C ILE A 20 -7.74 4.19 3.90
N ALA A 21 -6.79 3.61 3.16
CA ALA A 21 -6.45 2.20 3.20
C ALA A 21 -5.56 1.85 4.41
N ALA A 22 -6.15 1.85 5.61
CA ALA A 22 -5.45 1.69 6.88
C ALA A 22 -4.93 0.28 7.14
N GLY A 23 -5.42 -0.75 6.44
CA GLY A 23 -5.20 -2.15 6.80
C GLY A 23 -5.48 -2.39 8.28
N ARG A 24 -4.51 -2.93 9.02
CA ARG A 24 -4.64 -3.26 10.44
C ARG A 24 -4.35 -2.10 11.41
N HIS A 25 -4.08 -0.91 10.88
CA HIS A 25 -3.87 0.27 11.72
C HIS A 25 -5.21 0.77 12.27
N ARG A 26 -5.20 1.40 13.45
CA ARG A 26 -6.38 2.10 13.95
C ARG A 26 -6.78 3.23 12.99
N PRO A 27 -8.06 3.63 12.96
CA PRO A 27 -8.46 4.87 12.30
C PRO A 27 -7.64 6.06 12.82
N MET A 28 -7.35 7.00 11.92
CA MET A 28 -6.75 8.29 12.26
C MET A 28 -7.75 9.11 13.07
N THR A 29 -7.23 9.89 14.01
CA THR A 29 -8.00 10.95 14.65
C THR A 29 -8.28 12.07 13.64
N GLU A 30 -9.22 12.97 13.94
CA GLU A 30 -9.47 14.10 13.06
C GLU A 30 -8.24 15.00 12.86
N ASP A 31 -7.43 15.19 13.91
CA ASP A 31 -6.22 16.02 13.83
C ASP A 31 -5.16 15.35 12.96
N GLU A 32 -4.98 14.03 13.08
CA GLU A 32 -4.07 13.26 12.21
C GLU A 32 -4.54 13.32 10.75
N MET A 33 -5.85 13.18 10.49
CA MET A 33 -6.40 13.34 9.15
C MET A 33 -6.16 14.75 8.60
N ARG A 34 -6.40 15.80 9.39
CA ARG A 34 -6.16 17.20 9.00
C ARG A 34 -4.67 17.46 8.74
N GLN A 35 -3.78 16.87 9.53
CA GLN A 35 -2.34 16.99 9.33
C GLN A 35 -1.88 16.23 8.08
N HIS A 36 -2.47 15.07 7.78
CA HIS A 36 -2.09 14.22 6.66
C HIS A 36 -2.67 14.69 5.32
N LEU A 37 -3.96 15.01 5.27
CA LEU A 37 -4.69 15.38 4.05
C LEU A 37 -4.89 16.90 3.89
N GLY A 38 -4.73 17.67 4.97
CA GLY A 38 -5.06 19.09 4.96
C GLY A 38 -6.54 19.38 5.24
N GLN A 39 -6.79 20.51 5.91
CA GLN A 39 -8.13 20.94 6.32
C GLN A 39 -9.13 21.05 5.14
N GLN A 40 -8.66 21.55 3.99
CA GLN A 40 -9.50 21.78 2.82
C GLN A 40 -10.00 20.47 2.19
N ILE A 41 -9.16 19.45 2.13
CA ILE A 41 -9.56 18.14 1.59
C ILE A 41 -10.59 17.51 2.53
N CYS A 42 -10.32 17.53 3.84
CA CYS A 42 -11.22 16.98 4.86
C CYS A 42 -12.61 17.63 4.90
N SER A 43 -12.72 18.91 4.54
CA SER A 43 -14.02 19.62 4.50
C SER A 43 -14.75 19.49 3.15
N THR A 44 -14.04 19.16 2.07
CA THR A 44 -14.59 19.19 0.70
C THR A 44 -15.09 17.83 0.23
N TYR A 45 -14.35 16.76 0.57
CA TYR A 45 -14.58 15.42 0.04
C TYR A 45 -15.09 14.47 1.13
N PRO A 46 -16.00 13.53 0.79
CA PRO A 46 -16.32 12.42 1.66
C PRO A 46 -15.06 11.58 1.92
N ILE A 47 -14.82 11.22 3.18
CA ILE A 47 -13.68 10.39 3.59
C ILE A 47 -14.20 9.12 4.26
N ILE A 48 -13.72 7.96 3.79
CA ILE A 48 -13.92 6.66 4.40
C ILE A 48 -12.61 6.25 5.07
N GLN A 49 -12.66 5.92 6.36
CA GLN A 49 -11.55 5.26 7.04
C GLN A 49 -11.82 3.77 7.09
N HIS A 50 -10.96 2.98 6.46
CA HIS A 50 -11.05 1.53 6.53
C HIS A 50 -10.82 1.05 7.98
N ASP A 51 -11.71 0.20 8.48
CA ASP A 51 -11.52 -0.56 9.72
C ASP A 51 -11.53 -2.05 9.37
N SER A 52 -10.37 -2.71 9.48
CA SER A 52 -10.22 -4.14 9.18
C SER A 52 -10.97 -5.05 10.16
N PHE A 53 -11.58 -4.50 11.22
CA PHE A 53 -12.33 -5.23 12.24
C PHE A 53 -13.85 -4.97 12.17
N ASP A 54 -14.33 -4.16 11.22
CA ASP A 54 -15.78 -4.00 10.97
C ASP A 54 -16.29 -5.07 9.99
N PRO A 55 -16.96 -6.14 10.47
CA PRO A 55 -17.44 -7.21 9.59
C PRO A 55 -18.54 -6.74 8.63
N ALA A 56 -19.29 -5.67 8.96
CA ALA A 56 -20.37 -5.18 8.11
C ALA A 56 -19.85 -4.44 6.88
N ALA A 57 -18.61 -3.93 6.95
CA ALA A 57 -17.99 -3.22 5.85
C ALA A 57 -17.37 -4.14 4.79
N HIS A 58 -17.27 -5.46 5.01
CA HIS A 58 -16.52 -6.37 4.14
C HIS A 58 -17.43 -7.26 3.28
N VAL A 59 -16.96 -7.57 2.09
CA VAL A 59 -17.62 -8.48 1.14
C VAL A 59 -16.71 -9.67 0.87
N ASP A 60 -17.23 -10.88 1.08
CA ASP A 60 -16.55 -12.14 0.75
C ASP A 60 -16.54 -12.39 -0.77
N ARG A 61 -15.35 -12.66 -1.31
CA ARG A 61 -15.07 -12.96 -2.72
C ARG A 61 -14.34 -14.30 -2.90
N GLY A 62 -14.35 -15.16 -1.89
CA GLY A 62 -13.76 -16.49 -1.92
C GLY A 62 -12.38 -16.54 -1.27
N ARG A 63 -11.45 -17.28 -1.88
CA ARG A 63 -10.12 -17.53 -1.33
C ARG A 63 -9.07 -17.55 -2.44
N THR A 64 -7.86 -17.12 -2.12
CA THR A 64 -6.70 -17.31 -3.00
C THR A 64 -6.31 -18.79 -3.05
N SER A 65 -5.49 -19.16 -4.04
CA SER A 65 -4.91 -20.50 -4.16
C SER A 65 -4.09 -20.94 -2.94
N ARG A 66 -3.62 -19.99 -2.12
CA ARG A 66 -2.89 -20.24 -0.87
C ARG A 66 -3.81 -20.26 0.37
N GLY A 67 -5.12 -20.14 0.17
CA GLY A 67 -6.12 -20.24 1.22
C GLY A 67 -6.44 -18.93 1.96
N THR A 68 -5.82 -17.82 1.57
CA THR A 68 -6.12 -16.49 2.13
C THR A 68 -7.56 -16.10 1.80
N PRO A 69 -8.41 -15.77 2.80
CA PRO A 69 -9.74 -15.22 2.55
C PRO A 69 -9.67 -13.97 1.69
N ILE A 70 -10.55 -13.84 0.70
CA ILE A 70 -10.67 -12.63 -0.12
C ILE A 70 -11.85 -11.82 0.41
N GLU A 71 -11.63 -11.15 1.52
CA GLU A 71 -12.60 -10.26 2.17
C GLU A 71 -12.05 -8.84 2.13
N VAL A 72 -12.78 -7.94 1.47
CA VAL A 72 -12.35 -6.56 1.22
C VAL A 72 -13.49 -5.60 1.50
N ASN A 73 -13.16 -4.37 1.87
CA ASN A 73 -14.14 -3.34 2.13
C ASN A 73 -15.05 -3.10 0.91
N GLY A 74 -16.37 -3.24 1.10
CA GLY A 74 -17.38 -3.19 0.06
C GLY A 74 -17.47 -1.85 -0.66
N ALA A 75 -17.03 -0.75 -0.03
CA ALA A 75 -17.08 0.58 -0.60
C ALA A 75 -16.37 0.67 -1.96
N ILE A 76 -15.35 -0.15 -2.23
CA ILE A 76 -14.65 -0.14 -3.51
C ILE A 76 -15.55 -0.58 -4.68
N PHE A 77 -16.63 -1.32 -4.42
CA PHE A 77 -17.57 -1.78 -5.46
C PHE A 77 -18.72 -0.81 -5.68
N GLU A 78 -18.83 0.24 -4.87
CA GLU A 78 -19.87 1.28 -5.00
C GLU A 78 -19.48 2.39 -5.97
N HIS A 79 -18.30 2.30 -6.59
CA HIS A 79 -17.71 3.33 -7.43
C HIS A 79 -17.42 2.79 -8.83
N ASP A 80 -17.64 3.60 -9.86
CA ASP A 80 -17.39 3.25 -11.27
C ASP A 80 -15.89 3.20 -11.61
N LEU A 81 -15.07 3.91 -10.85
CA LEU A 81 -13.62 4.01 -11.03
C LEU A 81 -12.93 4.05 -9.66
N VAL A 82 -11.99 3.13 -9.45
CA VAL A 82 -11.18 3.07 -8.23
C VAL A 82 -9.73 3.35 -8.57
N LEU A 83 -9.19 4.44 -8.02
CA LEU A 83 -7.79 4.83 -8.18
C LEU A 83 -7.04 4.67 -6.86
N ALA A 84 -5.76 4.33 -6.94
CA ALA A 84 -4.86 4.40 -5.80
C ALA A 84 -3.82 5.50 -5.96
N VAL A 85 -3.60 6.26 -4.89
CA VAL A 85 -2.52 7.23 -4.77
C VAL A 85 -1.61 6.82 -3.61
N GLY A 86 -0.30 6.83 -3.81
CA GLY A 86 0.62 6.44 -2.74
C GLY A 86 2.09 6.52 -3.14
N ILE A 87 2.91 5.71 -2.46
CA ILE A 87 4.35 5.65 -2.68
C ILE A 87 4.82 4.23 -3.00
N ILE A 88 5.97 4.13 -3.67
CA ILE A 88 6.69 2.88 -3.96
C ILE A 88 8.06 2.95 -3.29
N GLU A 89 8.28 2.01 -2.38
CA GLU A 89 9.52 1.78 -1.64
C GLU A 89 9.69 0.27 -1.41
N PRO A 90 10.93 -0.22 -1.15
CA PRO A 90 11.15 -1.60 -0.78
C PRO A 90 10.43 -1.95 0.53
N THR A 91 9.87 -3.14 0.62
CA THR A 91 9.26 -3.63 1.87
C THR A 91 9.73 -5.04 2.18
N TYR A 92 9.96 -5.33 3.45
CA TYR A 92 10.47 -6.63 3.90
C TYR A 92 9.51 -7.80 3.68
N LEU A 93 8.22 -7.52 3.52
CA LEU A 93 7.17 -8.54 3.29
C LEU A 93 6.98 -8.82 1.80
N ALA A 94 6.41 -7.84 1.09
CA ALA A 94 5.85 -8.02 -0.25
C ALA A 94 6.79 -7.55 -1.38
N GLY A 95 8.09 -7.44 -1.10
CA GLY A 95 9.08 -6.89 -2.01
C GLY A 95 9.05 -5.37 -2.09
N PHE A 96 7.91 -4.79 -2.48
CA PHE A 96 7.68 -3.34 -2.62
C PHE A 96 6.27 -2.94 -2.17
N SER A 97 6.13 -1.68 -1.74
CA SER A 97 4.85 -1.05 -1.40
C SER A 97 4.02 -0.73 -2.66
N GLY A 98 2.79 -0.26 -2.44
CA GLY A 98 1.90 0.23 -3.50
C GLY A 98 1.15 -0.81 -4.34
N SER A 99 0.28 -0.29 -5.21
CA SER A 99 -0.64 -1.05 -6.06
C SER A 99 -1.51 -2.02 -5.26
N ARG A 100 -1.39 -3.35 -5.48
CA ARG A 100 -2.13 -4.41 -4.76
C ARG A 100 -2.09 -4.27 -3.23
N LYS A 101 -1.08 -3.58 -2.68
CA LYS A 101 -1.01 -3.27 -1.25
C LYS A 101 -2.11 -2.35 -0.72
N MET A 102 -2.75 -1.57 -1.58
CA MET A 102 -3.93 -0.78 -1.23
C MET A 102 -5.14 -1.65 -0.96
N LEU A 103 -5.21 -2.83 -1.57
CA LEU A 103 -6.28 -3.79 -1.33
C LEU A 103 -5.88 -4.75 -0.22
N MET A 104 -4.76 -5.47 -0.38
CA MET A 104 -4.19 -6.35 0.64
C MET A 104 -2.82 -5.83 1.08
N PRO A 105 -2.66 -5.28 2.29
CA PRO A 105 -3.63 -5.28 3.39
C PRO A 105 -4.57 -4.08 3.44
N GLY A 106 -4.36 -3.04 2.62
CA GLY A 106 -4.92 -1.70 2.88
C GLY A 106 -6.43 -1.61 3.09
N MET A 107 -7.24 -2.42 2.42
CA MET A 107 -8.71 -2.45 2.54
C MET A 107 -9.24 -3.85 2.90
N ALA A 108 -8.38 -4.74 3.38
CA ALA A 108 -8.71 -6.14 3.60
C ALA A 108 -9.15 -6.43 5.05
N TRP A 109 -9.99 -7.45 5.19
CA TRP A 109 -10.38 -7.99 6.50
C TRP A 109 -9.16 -8.48 7.29
N HIS A 110 -9.17 -8.30 8.61
CA HIS A 110 -7.99 -8.61 9.42
C HIS A 110 -7.53 -10.08 9.32
N GLU A 111 -8.44 -11.05 9.17
CA GLU A 111 -8.05 -12.46 9.02
C GLU A 111 -7.36 -12.73 7.67
N ALA A 112 -7.77 -12.03 6.62
CA ALA A 112 -7.09 -12.07 5.34
C ALA A 112 -5.68 -11.47 5.44
N ILE A 113 -5.53 -10.35 6.17
CA ILE A 113 -4.23 -9.74 6.46
C ILE A 113 -3.35 -10.73 7.22
N ASP A 114 -3.86 -11.33 8.30
CA ASP A 114 -3.11 -12.26 9.14
C ASP A 114 -2.68 -13.52 8.36
N ALA A 115 -3.58 -14.09 7.54
CA ALA A 115 -3.28 -15.23 6.67
C ALA A 115 -2.20 -14.92 5.64
N ASN A 116 -2.30 -13.76 4.96
CA ASN A 116 -1.29 -13.31 4.00
C ASN A 116 0.07 -13.05 4.69
N HIS A 117 0.08 -12.41 5.86
CA HIS A 117 1.33 -12.08 6.58
C HIS A 117 2.00 -13.31 7.19
N TYR A 118 1.27 -14.39 7.48
CA TYR A 118 1.84 -15.66 7.93
C TYR A 118 2.80 -16.27 6.89
N LEU A 119 2.59 -15.98 5.61
CA LEU A 119 3.46 -16.43 4.51
C LEU A 119 4.89 -15.88 4.60
N ILE A 120 5.17 -14.90 5.47
CA ILE A 120 6.54 -14.41 5.73
C ILE A 120 7.50 -15.52 6.21
N THR A 121 6.94 -16.60 6.76
CA THR A 121 7.72 -17.77 7.20
C THR A 121 8.37 -18.53 6.05
N ASP A 122 7.92 -18.30 4.81
CA ASP A 122 8.56 -18.85 3.61
C ASP A 122 9.86 -18.09 3.29
N PRO A 123 11.00 -18.77 3.13
CA PRO A 123 12.28 -18.13 2.82
C PRO A 123 12.30 -17.40 1.47
N ALA A 124 11.36 -17.65 0.56
CA ALA A 124 11.25 -16.91 -0.69
C ALA A 124 10.73 -15.46 -0.50
N CYS A 125 10.16 -15.13 0.66
CA CYS A 125 9.82 -13.76 1.04
C CYS A 125 11.09 -12.92 1.23
N ARG A 126 11.35 -12.00 0.31
CA ARG A 126 12.56 -11.17 0.30
C ARG A 126 12.25 -9.71 -0.04
N VAL A 127 12.99 -8.79 0.58
CA VAL A 127 12.96 -7.35 0.27
C VAL A 127 13.27 -7.15 -1.21
N GLY A 128 12.50 -6.31 -1.90
CA GLY A 128 12.72 -5.97 -3.31
C GLY A 128 12.51 -7.11 -4.31
N VAL A 129 11.85 -8.21 -3.89
CA VAL A 129 11.49 -9.35 -4.75
C VAL A 129 9.97 -9.49 -4.82
N LEU A 130 9.44 -9.41 -6.04
CA LEU A 130 8.01 -9.58 -6.34
C LEU A 130 7.71 -10.99 -6.84
N ASP A 131 8.42 -11.43 -7.88
CA ASP A 131 8.19 -12.72 -8.53
C ASP A 131 8.80 -13.84 -7.67
N GLY A 132 8.02 -14.89 -7.41
CA GLY A 132 8.40 -15.96 -6.50
C GLY A 132 8.29 -15.60 -5.02
N ASN A 133 7.85 -14.38 -4.66
CA ASN A 133 7.57 -14.00 -3.27
C ASN A 133 6.12 -14.40 -2.92
N PRO A 134 5.90 -15.37 -2.02
CA PRO A 134 4.57 -15.88 -1.69
C PRO A 134 3.59 -14.80 -1.23
N ILE A 135 4.04 -13.84 -0.41
CA ILE A 135 3.20 -12.72 0.05
C ILE A 135 2.77 -11.87 -1.15
N SER A 136 3.72 -11.50 -2.01
CA SER A 136 3.45 -10.62 -3.14
C SER A 136 2.52 -11.28 -4.18
N GLU A 137 2.72 -12.57 -4.44
CA GLU A 137 1.87 -13.33 -5.37
C GLU A 137 0.47 -13.53 -4.81
N ASP A 138 0.33 -13.81 -3.52
CA ASP A 138 -0.96 -13.93 -2.85
C ASP A 138 -1.73 -12.60 -2.85
N MET A 139 -1.04 -11.47 -2.60
CA MET A 139 -1.61 -10.13 -2.75
C MET A 139 -2.08 -9.86 -4.18
N GLN A 140 -1.30 -10.31 -5.18
CA GLN A 140 -1.64 -10.13 -6.59
C GLN A 140 -2.87 -10.97 -6.99
N GLU A 141 -3.00 -12.18 -6.45
CA GLU A 141 -4.18 -13.02 -6.63
C GLU A 141 -5.41 -12.42 -5.93
N PHE A 142 -5.27 -11.99 -4.67
CA PHE A 142 -6.32 -11.29 -3.90
C PHE A 142 -6.86 -10.08 -4.67
N ALA A 143 -5.97 -9.29 -5.26
CA ALA A 143 -6.33 -8.05 -5.96
C ALA A 143 -6.83 -8.26 -7.40
N ARG A 144 -6.74 -9.48 -7.96
CA ARG A 144 -6.94 -9.74 -9.40
C ARG A 144 -8.32 -9.30 -9.89
N ASP A 145 -9.36 -9.68 -9.15
CA ASP A 145 -10.76 -9.46 -9.53
C ASP A 145 -11.40 -8.27 -8.77
N MET A 146 -10.57 -7.44 -8.14
CA MET A 146 -10.99 -6.25 -7.42
C MET A 146 -10.93 -5.00 -8.30
N PRO A 147 -11.82 -4.01 -8.08
CA PRO A 147 -11.73 -2.73 -8.77
C PRO A 147 -10.52 -1.95 -8.24
N LEU A 148 -9.50 -1.83 -9.10
CA LEU A 148 -8.35 -0.95 -8.94
C LEU A 148 -7.85 -0.64 -10.34
N ASP A 149 -8.43 0.38 -10.95
CA ASP A 149 -8.37 0.62 -12.39
C ASP A 149 -7.14 1.43 -12.78
N PHE A 150 -6.66 2.28 -11.87
CA PHE A 150 -5.56 3.18 -12.14
C PHE A 150 -4.75 3.49 -10.89
N ILE A 151 -3.45 3.70 -11.04
CA ILE A 151 -2.57 4.08 -9.94
C ILE A 151 -1.82 5.37 -10.26
N VAL A 152 -1.51 6.18 -9.24
CA VAL A 152 -0.60 7.34 -9.31
C VAL A 152 0.34 7.29 -8.10
N TYR A 153 1.60 6.96 -8.33
CA TYR A 153 2.54 6.65 -7.26
C TYR A 153 3.83 7.42 -7.39
N SER A 154 4.33 7.91 -6.25
CA SER A 154 5.68 8.46 -6.15
C SER A 154 6.67 7.33 -5.85
N VAL A 155 7.76 7.27 -6.60
CA VAL A 155 8.94 6.50 -6.23
C VAL A 155 9.76 7.40 -5.30
N VAL A 156 9.80 7.05 -4.01
CA VAL A 156 10.47 7.86 -3.00
C VAL A 156 11.96 7.56 -2.93
N GLY A 157 12.75 8.60 -2.68
CA GLY A 157 14.19 8.52 -2.44
C GLY A 157 14.52 8.33 -0.97
N PRO A 158 15.82 8.21 -0.62
CA PRO A 158 16.27 7.98 0.75
C PRO A 158 16.06 9.18 1.70
N ASN A 159 15.70 10.36 1.20
CA ASN A 159 15.39 11.55 2.00
C ASN A 159 13.92 11.97 1.84
N ASP A 160 13.04 11.01 1.55
CA ASP A 160 11.59 11.21 1.32
C ASP A 160 11.26 12.11 0.13
N GLU A 161 12.22 12.32 -0.77
CA GLU A 161 12.01 13.09 -1.99
C GLU A 161 11.29 12.29 -3.06
N ASP A 162 10.42 12.94 -3.83
CA ASP A 162 9.82 12.35 -5.02
C ASP A 162 10.89 12.24 -6.13
N THR A 163 11.35 11.02 -6.43
CA THR A 163 12.39 10.79 -7.46
C THR A 163 11.81 10.56 -8.85
N ALA A 164 10.61 9.96 -8.91
CA ALA A 164 9.86 9.74 -10.14
C ALA A 164 8.38 9.53 -9.81
N ILE A 165 7.50 9.86 -10.74
CA ILE A 165 6.08 9.54 -10.64
C ILE A 165 5.73 8.50 -11.71
N VAL A 166 5.05 7.43 -11.30
CA VAL A 166 4.47 6.44 -12.21
C VAL A 166 2.96 6.48 -12.12
N ALA A 167 2.29 6.45 -13.27
CA ALA A 167 0.85 6.45 -13.35
C ALA A 167 0.36 5.56 -14.49
N GLY A 168 -0.72 4.83 -14.29
CA GLY A 168 -1.24 3.91 -15.31
C GLY A 168 -1.91 2.68 -14.73
N ASP A 169 -1.85 1.59 -15.52
CA ASP A 169 -2.28 0.27 -15.10
C ASP A 169 -1.62 -0.16 -13.79
N ARG A 170 -2.43 -0.71 -12.89
CA ARG A 170 -2.01 -1.13 -11.54
C ARG A 170 -0.84 -2.11 -11.54
N TYR A 171 -0.65 -2.92 -12.58
CA TYR A 171 0.46 -3.86 -12.65
C TYR A 171 1.66 -3.24 -13.37
N GLN A 172 1.48 -2.74 -14.59
CA GLN A 172 2.58 -2.23 -15.40
C GLN A 172 3.24 -0.98 -14.80
N ALA A 173 2.46 0.00 -14.36
CA ALA A 173 3.02 1.21 -13.74
C ALA A 173 3.70 0.87 -12.39
N HIS A 174 3.14 -0.08 -11.65
CA HIS A 174 3.75 -0.54 -10.39
C HIS A 174 5.07 -1.26 -10.62
N ARG A 175 5.16 -2.13 -11.63
CA ARG A 175 6.40 -2.83 -12.00
C ARG A 175 7.49 -1.84 -12.40
N GLU A 176 7.14 -0.80 -13.16
CA GLU A 176 8.10 0.24 -13.52
C GLU A 176 8.57 1.04 -12.30
N GLY A 177 7.65 1.43 -11.41
CA GLY A 177 8.01 2.11 -10.16
C GLY A 177 8.90 1.24 -9.26
N CYS A 178 8.65 -0.06 -9.16
CA CYS A 178 9.50 -1.01 -8.43
C CYS A 178 10.89 -1.13 -9.06
N ARG A 179 10.98 -1.11 -10.40
CA ARG A 179 12.26 -1.13 -11.12
C ARG A 179 13.09 0.12 -10.79
N LEU A 180 12.47 1.31 -10.79
CA LEU A 180 13.10 2.57 -10.42
C LEU A 180 13.53 2.58 -8.95
N SER A 181 12.63 2.20 -8.04
CA SER A 181 12.92 2.07 -6.60
C SER A 181 14.11 1.13 -6.34
N LYS A 182 14.18 -0.01 -7.04
CA LYS A 182 15.29 -0.96 -6.93
C LYS A 182 16.63 -0.35 -7.33
N GLN A 183 16.67 0.57 -8.30
CA GLN A 183 17.90 1.24 -8.72
C GLN A 183 18.43 2.20 -7.65
N ILE A 184 17.53 2.75 -6.82
CA ILE A 184 17.87 3.66 -5.72
C ILE A 184 18.38 2.87 -4.51
N PHE A 185 17.62 1.86 -4.07
CA PHE A 185 17.85 1.22 -2.77
C PHE A 185 18.69 -0.05 -2.82
N ARG A 186 18.92 -0.66 -3.98
CA ARG A 186 19.73 -1.88 -4.06
C ARG A 186 21.22 -1.53 -4.06
N VAL A 187 21.83 -1.67 -2.90
CA VAL A 187 23.27 -1.54 -2.73
C VAL A 187 23.94 -2.92 -2.66
N PRO A 188 25.02 -3.19 -3.43
CA PRO A 188 25.87 -4.35 -3.18
C PRO A 188 26.67 -4.11 -1.89
N GLY A 189 26.68 -5.10 -1.00
CA GLY A 189 27.40 -5.04 0.27
C GLY A 189 28.29 -6.27 0.49
N PRO A 190 29.42 -6.12 1.20
CA PRO A 190 30.24 -7.26 1.60
C PRO A 190 29.49 -8.13 2.62
N VAL A 191 29.83 -9.42 2.67
CA VAL A 191 29.50 -10.24 3.84
C VAL A 191 30.43 -9.82 4.97
N ALA A 192 29.87 -9.51 6.14
CA ALA A 192 30.61 -9.05 7.31
C ALA A 192 30.18 -9.83 8.55
N ASP A 193 31.11 -10.01 9.49
CA ASP A 193 30.83 -10.66 10.78
C ASP A 193 29.92 -9.81 11.68
N ILE A 194 29.96 -8.47 11.49
CA ILE A 194 29.18 -7.50 12.25
C ILE A 194 28.54 -6.51 11.27
N ILE A 195 27.22 -6.35 11.38
CA ILE A 195 26.42 -5.36 10.65
C ILE A 195 25.79 -4.41 11.67
N ILE A 196 25.89 -3.10 11.42
CA ILE A 196 25.20 -2.06 12.16
C ILE A 196 24.18 -1.44 11.22
N SER A 197 22.89 -1.48 11.57
CA SER A 197 21.79 -0.90 10.80
C SER A 197 20.96 0.05 11.67
N SER A 198 20.20 0.92 11.03
CA SER A 198 19.31 1.92 11.66
C SER A 198 17.99 1.98 10.90
N ALA A 199 16.90 2.24 11.62
CA ALA A 199 15.57 2.38 11.04
C ALA A 199 15.34 3.69 10.29
N GLY A 200 16.38 4.54 10.19
CA GLY A 200 16.33 5.79 9.41
C GLY A 200 16.01 7.03 10.24
N GLY A 201 15.89 6.91 11.56
CA GLY A 201 15.55 8.03 12.44
C GLY A 201 14.05 8.33 12.47
N TYR A 202 13.64 9.32 13.27
CA TYR A 202 12.23 9.71 13.38
C TYR A 202 11.70 10.24 12.03
N PRO A 203 10.50 9.84 11.56
CA PRO A 203 9.49 9.05 12.28
C PRO A 203 9.58 7.53 12.12
N TYR A 204 10.57 7.01 11.40
CA TYR A 204 10.71 5.60 11.03
C TYR A 204 11.22 4.69 12.15
N ASP A 205 11.77 5.25 13.23
CA ASP A 205 12.26 4.53 14.40
C ASP A 205 11.37 4.68 15.64
N CYS A 206 10.11 5.09 15.45
CA CYS A 206 9.20 5.46 16.54
C CYS A 206 8.83 4.32 17.50
N ASP A 207 8.94 3.06 17.05
CA ASP A 207 8.68 1.87 17.86
C ASP A 207 9.51 0.65 17.38
N LEU A 208 9.44 -0.45 18.15
CA LEU A 208 10.17 -1.69 17.85
C LEU A 208 9.60 -2.45 16.63
N VAL A 209 8.34 -2.22 16.25
CA VAL A 209 7.71 -2.81 15.07
C VAL A 209 8.29 -2.19 13.80
N GLN A 210 8.59 -0.90 13.81
CA GLN A 210 9.33 -0.23 12.73
C GLN A 210 10.83 -0.55 12.81
N GLY A 211 11.41 -0.57 14.01
CA GLY A 211 12.85 -0.83 14.23
C GLY A 211 13.35 -2.14 13.63
N LYS A 212 12.51 -3.19 13.56
CA LYS A 212 12.87 -4.47 12.94
C LYS A 212 12.96 -4.46 11.40
N LYS A 213 12.62 -3.35 10.72
CA LYS A 213 12.61 -3.26 9.25
C LYS A 213 14.00 -2.95 8.65
N THR A 214 15.03 -3.01 9.48
CA THR A 214 16.41 -2.56 9.23
C THR A 214 17.31 -3.57 8.54
#